data_AF-A0A804QSI2-F1
#
_entry.id   AF-A0A804QSI2-F1
#
_cell.length_a   1.000
_cell.length_b   1.000
_cell.length_c   1.000
_cell.angle_alpha   90.00
_cell.angle_beta   90.00
_cell.angle_gamma   90.00
#
_symmetry.space_group_name_H-M   'P 1'
#
loop_
_entity.id
_entity.type
_entity.pdbx_description
1 polymer ?
#
loop_
_entity_poly.entity_id
_entity_poly.type
_entity_poly.pdbx_seq_one_letter_code
_entity_poly.pdbx_strand_id
1 'polypeptide(L)'
;MADSATNDAPLVASNQPTEEEVTVERAAATEEQEEERLRYLEFVQQAAAQALVLAAAAYAYAKQGAGPLRPGVDQVEGTVKAVVGPVYDRFHAVPLDLLKFIDRKVGESVEEIDRRVPPVVKEAPTLARSAAKEVRQAGLVGTATGLAKSAIARAEPKARELYTRYEPVAERRAAEAWVALNRLPLVPSVTRAVLPTAAQLSARYPVADVAAAPEMQPIPSQ
;
A
#
# COMPACT_ATOMS: atom_id res chain seq x y z
N MET A 1 -54.64 67.00 -29.86
CA MET A 1 -55.22 65.75 -30.38
C MET A 1 -54.54 64.60 -29.64
N ALA A 2 -55.33 63.84 -28.87
CA ALA A 2 -55.19 62.44 -28.39
C ALA A 2 -53.78 61.85 -28.16
N ASP A 3 -53.44 61.05 -27.13
CA ASP A 3 -54.20 60.33 -26.11
C ASP A 3 -53.20 59.61 -25.16
N SER A 4 -53.73 59.02 -24.08
CA SER A 4 -53.23 57.80 -23.39
C SER A 4 -52.07 57.85 -22.37
N ALA A 5 -52.47 57.95 -21.10
CA ALA A 5 -52.33 56.95 -20.02
C ALA A 5 -50.99 56.23 -19.73
N THR A 6 -50.65 56.22 -18.41
CA THR A 6 -50.11 55.07 -17.62
C THR A 6 -48.64 54.68 -17.91
N ASN A 7 -47.69 54.60 -16.96
CA ASN A 7 -47.74 54.01 -15.61
C ASN A 7 -46.47 54.38 -14.79
N ASP A 8 -46.60 54.20 -13.47
CA ASP A 8 -45.62 54.37 -12.40
C ASP A 8 -44.38 53.43 -12.40
N ALA A 9 -43.36 53.89 -11.65
CA ALA A 9 -42.56 53.15 -10.65
C ALA A 9 -41.02 53.06 -10.86
N PRO A 10 -40.22 53.13 -9.76
CA PRO A 10 -38.77 53.28 -9.80
C PRO A 10 -38.03 51.94 -9.88
N LEU A 11 -36.91 51.92 -10.61
CA LEU A 11 -36.00 50.76 -10.65
C LEU A 11 -35.16 50.70 -9.37
N VAL A 12 -35.44 49.67 -8.59
CA VAL A 12 -34.66 49.17 -7.45
C VAL A 12 -33.26 48.77 -7.92
N ALA A 13 -32.22 49.39 -7.35
CA ALA A 13 -30.85 48.94 -7.48
C ALA A 13 -30.65 47.69 -6.62
N SER A 14 -30.77 46.52 -7.23
CA SER A 14 -30.33 45.24 -6.64
C SER A 14 -28.82 45.10 -6.80
N ASN A 15 -28.11 45.08 -5.67
CA ASN A 15 -26.78 44.48 -5.56
C ASN A 15 -26.91 42.97 -5.87
N GLN A 16 -26.50 42.55 -7.06
CA GLN A 16 -26.17 41.15 -7.35
C GLN A 16 -24.64 41.01 -7.36
N PRO A 17 -24.04 40.12 -6.55
CA PRO A 17 -22.67 39.69 -6.75
C PRO A 17 -22.62 38.82 -8.01
N THR A 18 -21.61 39.09 -8.83
CA THR A 18 -21.29 38.43 -10.10
C THR A 18 -21.04 36.92 -9.94
N GLU A 19 -21.70 36.13 -10.80
CA GLU A 19 -21.65 34.66 -10.84
C GLU A 19 -20.27 34.06 -11.21
N GLU A 20 -19.30 34.90 -11.59
CA GLU A 20 -17.91 34.49 -11.88
C GLU A 20 -17.10 34.16 -10.63
N GLU A 21 -17.39 34.75 -9.46
CA GLU A 21 -16.58 34.51 -8.26
C GLU A 21 -16.88 33.13 -7.62
N VAL A 22 -18.15 32.69 -7.70
CA VAL A 22 -18.61 31.41 -7.16
C VAL A 22 -18.13 30.21 -8.00
N THR A 23 -17.87 30.41 -9.28
CA THR A 23 -17.39 29.34 -10.18
C THR A 23 -15.87 29.14 -10.09
N VAL A 24 -15.10 30.20 -9.83
CA VAL A 24 -13.64 30.10 -9.65
C VAL A 24 -13.29 29.47 -8.30
N GLU A 25 -14.00 29.80 -7.22
CA GLU A 25 -13.78 29.17 -5.90
C GLU A 25 -14.12 27.68 -5.91
N ARG A 26 -15.17 27.29 -6.64
CA ARG A 26 -15.59 25.88 -6.77
C ARG A 26 -14.62 25.05 -7.63
N ALA A 27 -13.99 25.66 -8.63
CA ALA A 27 -12.97 24.99 -9.44
C ALA A 27 -11.64 24.84 -8.66
N ALA A 28 -11.19 25.88 -7.96
CA ALA A 28 -10.00 25.84 -7.12
C ALA A 28 -10.12 24.84 -5.96
N ALA A 29 -11.29 24.76 -5.31
CA ALA A 29 -11.55 23.79 -4.26
C ALA A 29 -11.58 22.33 -4.76
N THR A 30 -11.77 22.10 -6.07
CA THR A 30 -11.78 20.74 -6.64
C THR A 30 -10.36 20.27 -6.93
N GLU A 31 -9.48 21.16 -7.41
CA GLU A 31 -8.06 20.83 -7.65
C GLU A 31 -7.31 20.60 -6.33
N GLU A 32 -7.55 21.41 -5.29
CA GLU A 32 -6.95 21.20 -3.96
C GLU A 32 -7.46 19.90 -3.29
N GLN A 33 -8.74 19.53 -3.48
CA GLN A 33 -9.27 18.26 -2.98
C GLN A 33 -8.73 17.03 -3.73
N GLU A 34 -8.42 17.16 -5.02
CA GLU A 34 -7.75 16.10 -5.78
C GLU A 34 -6.26 15.99 -5.44
N GLU A 35 -5.60 17.09 -5.06
CA GLU A 35 -4.23 17.07 -4.55
C GLU A 35 -4.13 16.43 -3.15
N GLU A 36 -5.17 16.56 -2.32
CA GLU A 36 -5.23 15.92 -1.00
C GLU A 36 -5.56 14.42 -1.03
N ARG A 37 -6.07 13.91 -2.16
CA ARG A 37 -6.35 12.49 -2.36
C ARG A 37 -5.06 11.74 -2.73
N LEU A 38 -4.93 10.52 -2.20
CA LEU A 38 -3.86 9.62 -2.63
C LEU A 38 -4.06 9.38 -4.13
N ARG A 39 -3.04 9.53 -4.99
CA ARG A 39 -3.16 9.25 -6.43
C ARG A 39 -2.73 7.84 -6.79
N TYR A 40 -1.80 7.27 -6.03
CA TYR A 40 -1.20 5.95 -6.30
C TYR A 40 -1.58 4.92 -5.24
N LEU A 41 -1.84 5.34 -4.00
CA LEU A 41 -2.05 4.49 -2.83
C LEU A 41 -3.52 4.43 -2.38
N GLU A 42 -4.48 4.88 -3.18
CA GLU A 42 -5.92 4.77 -2.88
C GLU A 42 -6.34 3.33 -2.57
N PHE A 43 -5.79 2.37 -3.33
CA PHE A 43 -6.06 0.95 -3.13
C PHE A 43 -5.64 0.47 -1.74
N VAL A 44 -4.57 1.04 -1.16
CA VAL A 44 -4.09 0.70 0.18
C VAL A 44 -5.09 1.19 1.22
N GLN A 45 -5.56 2.43 1.08
CA GLN A 45 -6.58 3.00 1.95
C GLN A 45 -7.88 2.20 1.87
N GLN A 46 -8.32 1.84 0.67
CA GLN A 46 -9.53 1.04 0.46
C GLN A 46 -9.37 -0.39 1.01
N ALA A 47 -8.22 -1.04 0.80
CA ALA A 47 -7.93 -2.35 1.35
C ALA A 47 -7.89 -2.32 2.90
N ALA A 48 -7.29 -1.28 3.49
CA ALA A 48 -7.26 -1.09 4.94
C ALA A 48 -8.67 -0.92 5.51
N ALA A 49 -9.53 -0.13 4.87
CA ALA A 49 -10.93 0.02 5.27
C ALA A 49 -11.69 -1.30 5.20
N GLN A 50 -11.52 -2.07 4.12
CA GLN A 50 -12.14 -3.39 3.97
C GLN A 50 -11.63 -4.39 5.03
N ALA A 51 -10.32 -4.40 5.29
CA ALA A 51 -9.73 -5.22 6.33
C ALA A 51 -10.27 -4.86 7.72
N LEU A 52 -10.47 -3.57 8.01
CA LEU A 52 -11.03 -3.10 9.26
C LEU A 52 -12.49 -3.56 9.43
N VAL A 53 -13.30 -3.45 8.37
CA VAL A 53 -14.69 -3.95 8.37
C VAL A 53 -14.74 -5.46 8.61
N LEU A 54 -13.89 -6.22 7.91
CA LEU A 54 -13.80 -7.68 8.08
C LEU A 54 -13.34 -8.06 9.49
N ALA A 55 -12.33 -7.38 10.02
CA ALA A 55 -11.83 -7.60 11.36
C ALA A 55 -12.89 -7.27 12.42
N ALA A 56 -13.63 -6.16 12.24
CA ALA A 56 -14.73 -5.78 13.12
C ALA A 56 -15.87 -6.80 13.09
N ALA A 57 -16.22 -7.30 11.90
CA ALA A 57 -17.24 -8.35 11.74
C ALA A 57 -16.80 -9.67 12.40
N ALA A 58 -15.56 -10.10 12.19
CA ALA A 58 -14.99 -11.29 12.81
C ALA A 58 -14.94 -11.15 14.34
N TYR A 59 -14.56 -9.98 14.84
CA TYR A 59 -14.55 -9.66 16.27
C TYR A 59 -15.97 -9.69 16.85
N ALA A 60 -16.94 -9.04 16.19
CA ALA A 60 -18.34 -9.04 16.64
C ALA A 60 -18.92 -10.47 16.67
N TYR A 61 -18.59 -11.29 15.68
CA TYR A 61 -18.99 -12.70 15.63
C TYR A 61 -18.36 -13.50 16.78
N ALA A 62 -17.05 -13.38 16.98
CA ALA A 62 -16.34 -14.04 18.07
C ALA A 62 -16.88 -13.61 19.45
N LYS A 63 -17.19 -12.32 19.62
CA LYS A 63 -17.74 -11.76 20.85
C LYS A 63 -19.16 -12.25 21.14
N GLN A 64 -20.00 -12.41 20.12
CA GLN A 64 -21.34 -13.00 20.26
C GLN A 64 -21.26 -14.50 20.61
N GLY A 65 -20.26 -15.21 20.08
CA GLY A 65 -20.00 -16.63 20.38
C GLY A 65 -19.25 -16.91 21.69
N ALA A 66 -18.80 -15.88 22.43
CA ALA A 66 -17.90 -16.04 23.58
C ALA A 66 -18.54 -16.66 24.83
N GLY A 67 -19.88 -16.75 24.91
CA GLY A 67 -20.59 -17.42 26.01
C GLY A 67 -20.13 -16.97 27.41
N PRO A 68 -19.76 -17.90 28.32
CA PRO A 68 -19.27 -17.56 29.67
C PRO A 68 -18.01 -16.69 29.73
N LEU A 69 -17.25 -16.58 28.64
CA LEU A 69 -15.99 -15.81 28.59
C LEU A 69 -16.21 -14.33 28.22
N ARG A 70 -17.43 -13.95 27.82
CA ARG A 70 -17.82 -12.58 27.47
C ARG A 70 -17.41 -11.51 28.51
N PRO A 71 -17.67 -11.68 29.82
CA PRO A 71 -17.24 -10.67 30.82
C PRO A 71 -15.71 -10.49 30.88
N GLY A 72 -14.93 -11.54 30.63
CA GLY A 72 -13.46 -11.43 30.55
C GLY A 72 -13.01 -10.67 29.30
N VAL A 73 -13.65 -10.91 28.16
CA VAL A 73 -13.39 -10.18 26.91
C VAL A 73 -13.72 -8.69 27.07
N ASP A 74 -14.85 -8.35 27.70
CA ASP A 74 -15.25 -6.96 27.96
C ASP A 74 -14.28 -6.23 28.91
N GLN A 75 -13.76 -6.93 29.94
CA GLN A 75 -12.76 -6.36 30.86
C GLN A 75 -11.42 -6.08 30.17
N VAL A 76 -10.95 -7.02 29.34
CA VAL A 76 -9.71 -6.84 28.57
C VAL A 76 -9.88 -5.73 27.53
N GLU A 77 -11.01 -5.71 26.80
CA GLU A 77 -11.33 -4.64 25.85
C GLU A 77 -11.32 -3.26 26.53
N GLY A 78 -11.99 -3.15 27.68
CA GLY A 78 -12.03 -1.90 28.45
C GLY A 78 -10.64 -1.44 28.90
N THR A 79 -9.80 -2.37 29.35
CA THR A 79 -8.42 -2.08 29.77
C THR A 79 -7.55 -1.65 28.59
N VAL A 80 -7.62 -2.38 27.48
CA VAL A 80 -6.88 -2.04 26.26
C VAL A 80 -7.34 -0.69 25.72
N LYS A 81 -8.64 -0.42 25.71
CA LYS A 81 -9.20 0.88 25.30
C LYS A 81 -8.73 2.02 26.21
N ALA A 82 -8.65 1.81 27.52
CA ALA A 82 -8.17 2.82 28.45
C ALA A 82 -6.68 3.16 28.25
N VAL A 83 -5.85 2.17 27.89
CA VAL A 83 -4.41 2.36 27.69
C VAL A 83 -4.09 2.87 26.28
N VAL A 84 -4.75 2.31 25.26
CA VAL A 84 -4.46 2.59 23.85
C VAL A 84 -5.29 3.76 23.32
N GLY A 85 -6.47 4.03 23.88
CA GLY A 85 -7.35 5.14 23.48
C GLY A 85 -6.61 6.49 23.43
N PRO A 86 -5.91 6.92 24.51
CA PRO A 86 -5.16 8.17 24.51
C PRO A 86 -4.01 8.20 23.49
N VAL A 87 -3.46 7.03 23.12
CA VAL A 87 -2.42 6.91 22.10
C VAL A 87 -3.04 7.05 20.71
N TYR A 88 -4.15 6.39 20.44
CA TYR A 88 -4.88 6.51 19.19
C TYR A 88 -5.36 7.95 18.95
N ASP A 89 -5.93 8.60 19.96
CA ASP A 89 -6.40 10.00 19.85
C ASP A 89 -5.27 10.96 19.45
N ARG A 90 -4.03 10.70 19.89
CA ARG A 90 -2.86 11.51 19.52
C ARG A 90 -2.28 11.19 18.15
N PHE A 91 -2.37 9.95 17.68
CA PHE A 91 -1.61 9.49 16.52
C PHE A 91 -2.45 8.98 15.35
N HIS A 92 -3.78 8.92 15.44
CA HIS A 92 -4.63 8.37 14.39
C HIS A 92 -4.51 9.10 13.03
N ALA A 93 -4.14 10.39 13.04
CA ALA A 93 -3.89 11.17 11.82
C ALA A 93 -2.54 10.87 11.15
N VAL A 94 -1.51 10.51 11.94
CA VAL A 94 -0.13 10.34 11.45
C VAL A 94 0.01 9.27 10.36
N PRO A 95 -0.64 8.09 10.44
CA PRO A 95 -0.60 7.10 9.36
C PRO A 95 -1.17 7.61 8.04
N LEU A 96 -2.19 8.47 8.09
CA LEU A 96 -2.81 9.05 6.90
C LEU A 96 -1.85 10.06 6.24
N ASP A 97 -1.24 10.93 7.04
CA ASP A 97 -0.27 11.92 6.57
C ASP A 97 1.00 11.29 6.00
N LEU A 98 1.48 10.21 6.65
CA LEU A 98 2.59 9.42 6.14
C LEU A 98 2.24 8.75 4.80
N LEU A 99 1.01 8.22 4.67
CA LEU A 99 0.56 7.60 3.43
C LEU A 99 0.49 8.64 2.30
N LYS A 100 0.02 9.85 2.58
CA LYS A 100 0.04 10.99 1.64
C LYS A 100 1.46 11.38 1.24
N PHE A 101 2.39 11.44 2.19
CA PHE A 101 3.79 11.73 1.90
C PHE A 101 4.41 10.70 0.96
N ILE A 102 4.18 9.41 1.23
CA ILE A 102 4.68 8.31 0.39
C ILE A 102 4.01 8.38 -0.99
N ASP A 103 2.70 8.64 -1.05
CA ASP A 103 1.96 8.77 -2.30
C ASP A 103 2.55 9.85 -3.23
N ARG A 104 2.81 11.04 -2.68
CA ARG A 104 3.48 12.12 -3.41
C ARG A 104 4.88 11.72 -3.87
N LYS A 105 5.64 11.02 -3.02
CA LYS A 105 6.99 10.57 -3.38
C LYS A 105 6.98 9.51 -4.49
N VAL A 106 5.96 8.65 -4.50
CA VAL A 106 5.73 7.71 -5.60
C VAL A 106 5.41 8.47 -6.88
N GLY A 107 4.57 9.51 -6.82
CA GLY A 107 4.30 10.38 -7.97
C GLY A 107 5.55 11.02 -8.58
N GLU A 108 6.39 11.66 -7.75
CA GLU A 108 7.67 12.23 -8.20
C GLU A 108 8.57 11.17 -8.85
N SER A 109 8.60 9.97 -8.29
CA SER A 109 9.41 8.86 -8.82
C SER A 109 8.88 8.36 -10.17
N VAL A 110 7.56 8.29 -10.32
CA VAL A 110 6.91 7.90 -11.58
C VAL A 110 7.18 8.92 -12.67
N GLU A 111 7.10 10.22 -12.37
CA GLU A 111 7.41 11.29 -13.33
C GLU A 111 8.89 11.26 -13.75
N GLU A 112 9.81 11.04 -12.81
CA GLU A 112 11.24 10.94 -13.13
C GLU A 112 11.55 9.70 -13.99
N ILE A 113 10.88 8.58 -13.72
CA ILE A 113 10.97 7.39 -14.57
C ILE A 113 10.39 7.70 -15.95
N ASP A 114 9.23 8.35 -16.04
CA ASP A 114 8.56 8.67 -17.30
C ASP A 114 9.43 9.56 -18.22
N ARG A 115 10.23 10.46 -17.62
CA ARG A 115 11.19 11.32 -18.33
C ARG A 115 12.43 10.57 -18.82
N ARG A 116 12.86 9.53 -18.10
CA ARG A 116 14.10 8.78 -18.40
C ARG A 116 13.88 7.58 -19.32
N VAL A 117 12.63 7.21 -19.56
CA VAL A 117 12.29 5.97 -20.28
C VAL A 117 11.88 6.26 -21.73
N PRO A 118 12.57 5.67 -22.73
CA PRO A 118 12.21 5.80 -24.14
C PRO A 118 10.78 5.31 -24.43
N PRO A 119 10.06 5.91 -25.40
CA PRO A 119 8.66 5.60 -25.70
C PRO A 119 8.36 4.12 -25.96
N VAL A 120 9.34 3.38 -26.51
CA VAL A 120 9.25 1.93 -26.77
C VAL A 120 8.94 1.13 -25.50
N VAL A 121 9.45 1.55 -24.34
CA VAL A 121 9.22 0.87 -23.06
C VAL A 121 7.84 1.23 -22.48
N LYS A 122 7.25 2.38 -22.87
CA LYS A 122 5.88 2.78 -22.48
C LYS A 122 4.83 1.95 -23.22
N GLU A 123 5.13 1.53 -24.45
CA GLU A 123 4.25 0.71 -25.29
C GLU A 123 4.38 -0.80 -25.02
N ALA A 124 5.50 -1.25 -24.46
CA ALA A 124 5.72 -2.67 -24.17
C ALA A 124 4.64 -3.31 -23.26
N PRO A 125 4.18 -2.67 -22.16
CA PRO A 125 3.11 -3.22 -21.31
C PRO A 125 1.75 -3.27 -22.01
N THR A 126 1.44 -2.29 -22.86
CA THR A 126 0.15 -2.24 -23.58
C THR A 126 0.13 -3.29 -24.69
N LEU A 127 1.22 -3.43 -25.45
CA LEU A 127 1.40 -4.52 -26.40
C LEU A 127 1.37 -5.88 -25.71
N ALA A 128 2.04 -6.04 -24.57
CA ALA A 128 2.03 -7.29 -23.81
C ALA A 128 0.63 -7.65 -23.30
N ARG A 129 -0.14 -6.67 -22.79
CA ARG A 129 -1.53 -6.88 -22.36
C ARG A 129 -2.45 -7.21 -23.53
N SER A 130 -2.29 -6.53 -24.67
CA SER A 130 -3.08 -6.82 -25.88
C SER A 130 -2.78 -8.22 -26.40
N ALA A 131 -1.50 -8.58 -26.51
CA ALA A 131 -1.08 -9.91 -26.93
C ALA A 131 -1.57 -10.99 -25.94
N ALA A 132 -1.52 -10.74 -24.63
CA ALA A 132 -2.04 -11.67 -23.63
C ALA A 132 -3.57 -11.85 -23.73
N LYS A 133 -4.30 -10.78 -24.04
CA LYS A 133 -5.76 -10.82 -24.28
C LYS A 133 -6.09 -11.58 -25.56
N GLU A 134 -5.34 -11.36 -26.63
CA GLU A 134 -5.48 -12.04 -27.92
C GLU A 134 -5.16 -13.53 -27.80
N VAL A 135 -4.11 -13.91 -27.08
CA VAL A 135 -3.78 -15.32 -26.78
C VAL A 135 -4.85 -15.98 -25.92
N ARG A 136 -5.44 -15.26 -24.95
CA ARG A 136 -6.59 -15.74 -24.16
C ARG A 136 -7.84 -15.94 -25.02
N GLN A 137 -8.09 -15.09 -26.02
CA GLN A 137 -9.23 -15.21 -26.93
C GLN A 137 -9.02 -16.28 -28.02
N ALA A 138 -7.79 -16.44 -28.51
CA ALA A 138 -7.48 -17.33 -29.63
C ALA A 138 -7.21 -18.79 -29.21
N GLY A 139 -7.19 -19.11 -27.90
CA GLY A 139 -7.12 -20.49 -27.39
C GLY A 139 -5.80 -21.24 -27.65
N LEU A 140 -4.79 -20.58 -28.20
CA LEU A 140 -3.50 -21.14 -28.64
C LEU A 140 -2.49 -21.35 -27.49
N VAL A 141 -2.94 -21.83 -26.34
CA VAL A 141 -2.14 -21.92 -25.11
C VAL A 141 -0.91 -22.83 -25.30
N GLY A 142 -1.00 -23.90 -26.09
CA GLY A 142 0.08 -24.88 -26.28
C GLY A 142 1.31 -24.34 -27.03
N THR A 143 1.11 -23.65 -28.16
CA THR A 143 2.18 -23.05 -28.97
C THR A 143 2.72 -21.76 -28.33
N ALA A 144 1.86 -20.96 -27.71
CA ALA A 144 2.27 -19.78 -26.95
C ALA A 144 3.19 -20.15 -25.77
N THR A 145 2.93 -21.26 -25.08
CA THR A 145 3.78 -21.73 -23.97
C THR A 145 5.17 -22.16 -24.44
N GLY A 146 5.28 -22.79 -25.62
CA GLY A 146 6.57 -23.16 -26.22
C GLY A 146 7.40 -21.94 -26.62
N LEU A 147 6.77 -20.92 -27.21
CA LEU A 147 7.41 -19.65 -27.57
C LEU A 147 7.76 -18.80 -26.33
N ALA A 148 6.93 -18.82 -25.30
CA ALA A 148 7.23 -18.16 -24.04
C ALA A 148 8.45 -18.81 -23.36
N LYS A 149 8.51 -20.14 -23.31
CA LYS A 149 9.68 -20.85 -22.76
C LYS A 149 10.97 -20.55 -23.51
N SER A 150 10.93 -20.49 -24.85
CA SER A 150 12.12 -20.17 -25.65
C SER A 150 12.54 -18.70 -25.52
N ALA A 151 11.58 -17.78 -25.43
CA ALA A 151 11.84 -16.37 -25.15
C ALA A 151 12.43 -16.16 -23.76
N ILE A 152 11.91 -16.85 -22.73
CA ILE A 152 12.45 -16.83 -21.36
C ILE A 152 13.87 -17.37 -21.35
N ALA A 153 14.14 -18.53 -21.95
CA ALA A 153 15.48 -19.11 -22.02
C ALA A 153 16.50 -18.17 -22.70
N ARG A 154 16.05 -17.38 -23.69
CA ARG A 154 16.88 -16.39 -24.38
C ARG A 154 17.06 -15.08 -23.60
N ALA A 155 16.08 -14.72 -22.78
CA ALA A 155 16.11 -13.53 -21.93
C ALA A 155 16.83 -13.77 -20.60
N GLU A 156 16.86 -15.00 -20.10
CA GLU A 156 17.50 -15.43 -18.85
C GLU A 156 18.94 -14.91 -18.70
N PRO A 157 19.87 -15.07 -19.67
CA PRO A 157 21.24 -14.58 -19.51
C PRO A 157 21.31 -13.05 -19.42
N LYS A 158 20.48 -12.32 -20.18
CA LYS A 158 20.41 -10.85 -20.12
C LYS A 158 19.80 -10.34 -18.81
N ALA A 159 18.77 -11.02 -18.33
CA ALA A 159 18.18 -10.71 -17.03
C ALA A 159 19.21 -10.95 -15.92
N ARG A 160 19.92 -12.08 -15.97
CA ARG A 160 20.96 -12.44 -15.00
C ARG A 160 22.09 -11.41 -14.99
N GLU A 161 22.59 -10.98 -16.14
CA GLU A 161 23.59 -9.92 -16.25
C GLU A 161 23.14 -8.59 -15.63
N LEU A 162 21.89 -8.16 -15.89
CA LEU A 162 21.31 -6.97 -15.26
C LEU A 162 21.17 -7.14 -13.75
N TYR A 163 20.71 -8.31 -13.29
CA TYR A 163 20.61 -8.61 -11.86
C TYR A 163 21.97 -8.55 -11.17
N THR A 164 23.00 -9.22 -11.71
CA THR A 164 24.36 -9.21 -11.12
C THR A 164 24.95 -7.81 -11.06
N ARG A 165 24.59 -6.92 -12.00
CA ARG A 165 25.03 -5.53 -11.99
C ARG A 165 24.35 -4.69 -10.92
N TYR A 166 23.07 -4.93 -10.66
CA TYR A 166 22.26 -4.12 -9.74
C TYR A 166 22.20 -4.67 -8.31
N GLU A 167 22.43 -5.96 -8.11
CA GLU A 167 22.53 -6.64 -6.81
C GLU A 167 23.40 -5.86 -5.80
N PRO A 168 24.67 -5.51 -6.07
CA PRO A 168 25.51 -4.81 -5.10
C PRO A 168 25.01 -3.40 -4.76
N VAL A 169 24.30 -2.76 -5.71
CA VAL A 169 23.69 -1.43 -5.48
C VAL A 169 22.47 -1.57 -4.58
N ALA A 170 21.63 -2.57 -4.83
CA ALA A 170 20.45 -2.87 -4.01
C ALA A 170 20.85 -3.26 -2.58
N GLU A 171 21.85 -4.14 -2.42
CA GLU A 171 22.39 -4.53 -1.13
C GLU A 171 22.95 -3.34 -0.35
N ARG A 172 23.74 -2.50 -1.02
CA ARG A 172 24.30 -1.29 -0.41
C ARG A 172 23.20 -0.35 0.07
N ARG A 173 22.16 -0.12 -0.74
CA ARG A 173 21.02 0.74 -0.36
C ARG A 173 20.21 0.13 0.78
N ALA A 174 20.02 -1.19 0.79
CA ALA A 174 19.37 -1.90 1.88
C ALA A 174 20.17 -1.79 3.18
N ALA A 175 21.51 -1.94 3.12
CA ALA A 175 22.40 -1.77 4.26
C ALA A 175 22.39 -0.33 4.80
N GLU A 176 22.45 0.67 3.92
CA GLU A 176 22.35 2.09 4.29
C GLU A 176 20.99 2.41 4.95
N ALA A 177 19.90 1.89 4.39
CA ALA A 177 18.56 2.04 4.96
C ALA A 177 18.44 1.37 6.33
N TRP A 178 19.00 0.16 6.51
CA TRP A 178 19.03 -0.53 7.80
C TRP A 178 19.83 0.24 8.86
N VAL A 179 20.98 0.80 8.48
CA VAL A 179 21.79 1.64 9.38
C VAL A 179 21.04 2.92 9.74
N ALA A 180 20.39 3.58 8.79
CA ALA A 180 19.58 4.77 9.04
C ALA A 180 18.39 4.46 9.97
N LEU A 181 17.71 3.34 9.76
CA LEU A 181 16.60 2.88 10.61
C LEU A 181 17.06 2.65 12.05
N ASN A 182 18.22 2.01 12.25
CA ASN A 182 18.79 1.78 13.58
C ASN A 182 19.27 3.07 14.29
N ARG A 183 19.45 4.18 13.56
CA ARG A 183 19.76 5.50 14.13
C ARG A 183 18.52 6.24 14.64
N LEU A 184 17.30 5.82 14.28
CA LEU A 184 16.09 6.42 14.80
C LEU A 184 15.93 6.07 16.30
N PRO A 185 15.63 7.05 17.18
CA PRO A 185 15.63 6.86 18.64
C PRO A 185 14.56 5.85 19.14
N LEU A 186 13.58 5.54 18.29
CA LEU A 186 12.55 4.54 18.55
C LEU A 186 13.10 3.11 18.44
N VAL A 187 14.07 2.84 17.56
CA VAL A 187 14.55 1.47 17.31
C VAL A 187 15.34 0.91 18.50
N PRO A 188 16.30 1.64 19.12
CA PRO A 188 16.97 1.19 20.35
C PRO A 188 16.02 1.01 21.54
N SER A 189 14.98 1.86 21.64
CA SER A 189 14.01 1.81 22.74
C SER A 189 13.06 0.62 22.62
N VAL A 190 12.55 0.37 21.41
CA VAL A 190 11.68 -0.77 21.10
C VAL A 190 12.48 -2.08 21.15
N THR A 191 13.69 -2.12 20.59
CA THR A 191 14.56 -3.31 20.73
C THR A 191 14.86 -3.60 22.20
N ARG A 192 15.21 -2.61 23.02
CA ARG A 192 15.46 -2.87 24.46
C ARG A 192 14.22 -3.38 25.21
N ALA A 193 13.01 -2.94 24.84
CA ALA A 193 11.77 -3.39 25.44
C ALA A 193 11.34 -4.80 24.98
N VAL A 194 11.60 -5.14 23.72
CA VAL A 194 11.10 -6.39 23.10
C VAL A 194 12.16 -7.50 23.11
N LEU A 195 13.45 -7.17 23.10
CA LEU A 195 14.57 -8.13 23.07
C LEU A 195 14.56 -9.13 24.24
N PRO A 196 14.26 -8.74 25.50
CA PRO A 196 14.15 -9.70 26.60
C PRO A 196 13.00 -10.69 26.40
N THR A 197 11.85 -10.20 25.92
CA THR A 197 10.66 -11.01 25.66
C THR A 197 10.88 -11.95 24.47
N ALA A 198 11.53 -11.46 23.40
CA ALA A 198 11.92 -12.27 22.26
C ALA A 198 12.95 -13.34 22.65
N ALA A 199 13.93 -13.02 23.49
CA ALA A 199 14.88 -13.98 24.02
C ALA A 199 14.17 -15.07 24.87
N GLN A 200 13.22 -14.67 25.71
CA GLN A 200 12.43 -15.59 26.52
C GLN A 200 11.53 -16.50 25.69
N LEU A 201 10.96 -16.00 24.58
CA LEU A 201 10.18 -16.80 23.64
C LEU A 201 11.06 -17.74 22.80
N SER A 202 12.25 -17.29 22.39
CA SER A 202 13.21 -18.13 21.66
C SER A 202 13.72 -19.31 22.49
N ALA A 203 13.96 -19.10 23.79
CA ALA A 203 14.37 -20.14 24.72
C ALA A 203 13.27 -21.19 24.98
N ARG A 204 12.01 -20.90 24.61
CA ARG A 204 10.89 -21.86 24.71
C ARG A 204 10.75 -22.78 23.51
N TYR A 205 11.53 -22.57 22.45
CA TYR A 205 11.66 -23.53 21.36
C TYR A 205 12.99 -24.26 21.52
N PRO A 206 12.99 -25.55 21.94
CA PRO A 206 14.17 -26.36 21.72
C PRO A 206 14.41 -26.41 20.22
N VAL A 207 15.62 -26.03 19.78
CA VAL A 207 16.12 -26.43 18.47
C VAL A 207 15.99 -27.94 18.49
N ALA A 208 15.02 -28.48 17.74
CA ALA A 208 14.98 -29.90 17.50
C ALA A 208 16.30 -30.21 16.82
N ASP A 209 17.19 -30.90 17.55
CA ASP A 209 18.37 -31.50 16.98
C ASP A 209 17.90 -32.25 15.73
N VAL A 210 18.31 -31.76 14.57
CA VAL A 210 18.32 -32.57 13.36
C VAL A 210 19.31 -33.66 13.67
N ALA A 211 18.78 -34.75 14.23
CA ALA A 211 19.51 -35.94 14.59
C ALA A 211 20.38 -36.33 13.40
N ALA A 212 21.67 -36.48 13.71
CA ALA A 212 22.66 -37.02 12.81
C ALA A 212 22.08 -38.23 12.06
N ALA A 213 22.08 -38.14 10.73
CA ALA A 213 21.79 -39.28 9.88
C ALA A 213 22.71 -40.45 10.28
N PRO A 214 22.20 -41.67 10.47
CA PRO A 214 23.04 -42.79 10.81
C PRO A 214 24.02 -43.08 9.66
N GLU A 215 25.31 -43.13 9.99
CA GLU A 215 26.36 -43.62 9.11
C GLU A 215 25.96 -44.97 8.51
N MET A 216 25.95 -45.05 7.18
CA MET A 216 25.91 -46.31 6.45
C MET A 216 27.16 -47.12 6.77
N GLN A 217 26.99 -48.24 7.47
CA GLN A 217 28.06 -49.23 7.63
C GLN A 217 28.37 -49.88 6.26
N PRO A 218 29.64 -50.13 5.92
CA PRO A 218 30.00 -50.79 4.68
C PRO A 218 29.62 -52.27 4.72
N ILE A 219 29.07 -52.74 3.59
CA ILE A 219 28.68 -54.14 3.35
C ILE A 219 29.94 -55.02 3.36
N PRO A 220 30.02 -56.10 4.15
CA PRO A 220 31.11 -57.05 4.05
C PRO A 220 30.95 -57.89 2.78
N SER A 221 32.02 -57.94 1.98
CA SER A 221 32.11 -58.81 0.81
C SER A 221 32.15 -60.28 1.23
N GLN A 222 31.20 -61.06 0.72
CA GLN A 222 31.30 -62.50 0.53
C GLN A 222 30.71 -62.82 -0.85
#